data_AF-A0A372EUX0-F1
#
_entry.id   AF-A0A372EUX0-F1
#
_cell.length_a   1.000
_cell.length_b   1.000
_cell.length_c   1.000
_cell.angle_alpha   90.00
_cell.angle_beta   90.00
_cell.angle_gamma   90.00
#
_symmetry.space_group_name_H-M   'P 1'
#
loop_
_entity.id
_entity.type
_entity.pdbx_description
1 polymer ?
#
loop_
_entity_poly.entity_id
_entity_poly.type
_entity_poly.pdbx_seq_one_letter_code
_entity_poly.pdbx_strand_id
1 'polypeptide(L)'
;MPAIAAAVMLGACAESVSVPDKPLLAQSFSAPPKGADPNACWGKDVSPAVIETVTERILVQPAELREDGTVIEDPVYRDVTRQAIVRERRELWFETPCQEDYTPDIITSLQRALKARGHYGGALSGQMDAQTRRAIRAYQAPRGLDSSVLSLAAARNLGLVAFGRQQGKN
;
A
#
# COMPACT_ATOMS: atom_id res chain seq x y z
N MET A 1 -21.16 61.52 24.24
CA MET A 1 -21.22 60.05 24.34
C MET A 1 -22.16 59.54 23.25
N PRO A 2 -21.84 58.50 22.45
CA PRO A 2 -20.61 58.16 21.73
C PRO A 2 -20.79 58.23 20.18
N ALA A 3 -19.67 58.11 19.46
CA ALA A 3 -19.53 58.21 18.01
C ALA A 3 -19.94 56.93 17.26
N ILE A 4 -20.53 57.08 16.06
CA ILE A 4 -20.89 55.98 15.16
C ILE A 4 -19.69 55.72 14.23
N ALA A 5 -19.08 54.53 14.36
CA ALA A 5 -18.07 54.03 13.43
C ALA A 5 -18.74 53.11 12.40
N ALA A 6 -18.72 53.49 11.12
CA ALA A 6 -19.16 52.66 10.01
C ALA A 6 -17.99 51.79 9.53
N ALA A 7 -18.11 50.47 9.69
CA ALA A 7 -17.15 49.49 9.19
C ALA A 7 -17.58 48.98 7.80
N VAL A 8 -16.77 49.27 6.78
CA VAL A 8 -16.91 48.74 5.42
C VAL A 8 -16.29 47.35 5.38
N MET A 9 -17.10 46.32 5.11
CA MET A 9 -16.61 44.95 4.90
C MET A 9 -16.33 44.72 3.42
N LEU A 10 -15.04 44.56 3.08
CA LEU A 10 -14.59 44.07 1.77
C LEU A 10 -14.80 42.56 1.71
N GLY A 11 -15.81 42.11 0.94
CA GLY A 11 -15.99 40.69 0.61
C GLY A 11 -14.99 40.27 -0.46
N ALA A 12 -13.97 39.50 -0.08
CA ALA A 12 -13.12 38.78 -1.01
C ALA A 12 -13.78 37.45 -1.37
N CYS A 13 -14.22 37.28 -2.62
CA CYS A 13 -14.60 35.97 -3.15
C CYS A 13 -13.31 35.16 -3.36
N ALA A 14 -13.03 34.23 -2.46
CA ALA A 14 -12.11 33.14 -2.75
C ALA A 14 -12.87 32.13 -3.62
N GLU A 15 -12.57 32.10 -4.91
CA GLU A 15 -13.05 31.07 -5.81
C GLU A 15 -12.35 29.75 -5.43
N SER A 16 -13.02 28.96 -4.61
CA SER A 16 -12.61 27.59 -4.31
C SER A 16 -12.79 26.76 -5.59
N VAL A 17 -11.71 26.58 -6.33
CA VAL A 17 -11.65 25.63 -7.44
C VAL A 17 -11.80 24.23 -6.83
N SER A 18 -13.03 23.72 -6.85
CA SER A 18 -13.32 22.33 -6.51
C SER A 18 -12.72 21.44 -7.60
N VAL A 19 -11.58 20.84 -7.29
CA VAL A 19 -11.05 19.73 -8.10
C VAL A 19 -12.08 18.61 -8.03
N PRO A 20 -12.62 18.12 -9.14
CA PRO A 20 -13.60 17.06 -9.10
C PRO A 20 -12.96 15.78 -8.55
N ASP A 21 -13.48 15.29 -7.43
CA ASP A 21 -13.28 13.93 -6.92
C ASP A 21 -13.81 12.93 -7.94
N LYS A 22 -12.99 12.58 -8.92
CA LYS A 22 -13.21 11.36 -9.68
C LYS A 22 -12.52 10.23 -8.93
N PRO A 23 -13.25 9.24 -8.39
CA PRO A 23 -12.60 8.01 -7.99
C PRO A 23 -12.03 7.38 -9.27
N LEU A 24 -10.70 7.29 -9.35
CA LEU A 24 -10.06 6.38 -10.28
C LEU A 24 -10.46 4.96 -9.82
N LEU A 25 -11.60 4.49 -10.32
CA LEU A 25 -11.92 3.08 -10.38
C LEU A 25 -10.92 2.43 -11.33
N ALA A 26 -9.71 2.19 -10.82
CA ALA A 26 -8.80 1.24 -11.41
C ALA A 26 -9.38 -0.16 -11.15
N GLN A 27 -10.41 -0.53 -11.92
CA GLN A 27 -10.69 -1.94 -12.16
C GLN A 27 -9.52 -2.45 -13.00
N SER A 28 -8.47 -2.89 -12.30
CA SER A 28 -7.34 -3.55 -12.95
C SER A 28 -7.79 -4.94 -13.40
N PHE A 29 -8.39 -5.01 -14.58
CA PHE A 29 -8.48 -6.23 -15.39
C PHE A 29 -7.10 -6.54 -15.96
N SER A 30 -6.14 -6.82 -15.09
CA SER A 30 -4.89 -7.38 -15.56
C SER A 30 -5.12 -8.88 -15.77
N ALA A 31 -4.80 -9.38 -16.96
CA ALA A 31 -4.82 -10.82 -17.23
C ALA A 31 -3.92 -11.54 -16.21
N PRO A 32 -4.24 -12.77 -15.81
CA PRO A 32 -3.41 -13.53 -14.89
C PRO A 32 -1.97 -13.67 -15.45
N PRO A 33 -0.96 -13.89 -14.58
CA PRO A 33 0.42 -14.03 -15.01
C PRO A 33 0.58 -15.04 -16.16
N LYS A 34 1.55 -14.82 -17.06
CA LYS A 34 1.83 -15.76 -18.15
C LYS A 34 2.08 -17.17 -17.57
N GLY A 35 1.32 -18.16 -18.02
CA GLY A 35 1.40 -19.54 -17.52
C GLY A 35 0.54 -19.85 -16.29
N ALA A 36 -0.37 -18.95 -15.92
CA ALA A 36 -1.34 -19.18 -14.85
C ALA A 36 -2.30 -20.34 -15.17
N ASP A 37 -2.60 -21.15 -14.15
CA ASP A 37 -3.64 -22.18 -14.21
C ASP A 37 -5.00 -21.52 -14.52
N PRO A 38 -5.69 -21.93 -15.60
CA PRO A 38 -6.99 -21.37 -15.98
C PRO A 38 -8.10 -21.60 -14.94
N ASN A 39 -7.92 -22.56 -14.03
CA ASN A 39 -8.87 -22.86 -12.96
C ASN A 39 -8.53 -22.15 -11.64
N ALA A 40 -7.40 -21.44 -11.58
CA ALA A 40 -6.99 -20.70 -10.38
C ALA A 40 -7.47 -19.25 -10.43
N CYS A 41 -7.94 -18.76 -9.28
CA CYS A 41 -8.26 -17.35 -9.11
C CYS A 41 -7.03 -16.58 -8.61
N TRP A 42 -6.82 -15.38 -9.15
CA TRP A 42 -5.62 -14.58 -8.91
C TRP A 42 -5.96 -13.24 -8.28
N GLY A 43 -5.26 -12.91 -7.21
CA GLY A 43 -5.21 -11.58 -6.60
C GLY A 43 -4.03 -10.79 -7.16
N LYS A 44 -4.24 -9.48 -7.30
CA LYS A 44 -3.19 -8.51 -7.63
C LYS A 44 -3.10 -7.48 -6.51
N ASP A 45 -1.91 -7.30 -5.98
CA ASP A 45 -1.58 -6.21 -5.07
C ASP A 45 -0.56 -5.28 -5.71
N VAL A 46 -0.76 -3.97 -5.54
CA VAL A 46 0.09 -2.95 -6.16
C VAL A 46 0.62 -2.03 -5.08
N SER A 47 1.92 -2.13 -4.82
CA SER A 47 2.64 -1.15 -4.02
C SER A 47 3.11 -0.01 -4.91
N PRO A 48 2.68 1.24 -4.67
CA PRO A 48 3.08 2.38 -5.48
C PRO A 48 4.55 2.72 -5.26
N ALA A 49 5.14 3.38 -6.26
CA ALA A 49 6.46 3.98 -6.09
C ALA A 49 6.40 5.10 -5.06
N VAL A 50 7.46 5.24 -4.26
CA VAL A 50 7.65 6.37 -3.35
C VAL A 50 8.71 7.26 -3.95
N ILE A 51 8.31 8.49 -4.26
CA ILE A 51 9.18 9.53 -4.79
C ILE A 51 9.44 10.50 -3.65
N GLU A 52 10.72 10.75 -3.38
CA GLU A 52 11.15 11.69 -2.35
C GLU A 52 12.11 12.72 -2.93
N THR A 53 12.14 13.89 -2.29
CA THR A 53 13.12 14.92 -2.58
C THR A 53 14.37 14.64 -1.73
N VAL A 54 15.45 14.22 -2.38
CA VAL A 54 16.70 13.86 -1.71
C VAL A 54 17.72 14.95 -1.94
N THR A 55 18.36 15.41 -0.86
CA THR A 55 19.51 16.31 -0.91
C THR A 55 20.78 15.50 -0.71
N GLU A 56 21.65 15.51 -1.71
CA GLU A 56 22.92 14.79 -1.70
C GLU A 56 24.09 15.78 -1.68
N ARG A 57 25.06 15.56 -0.79
CA ARG A 57 26.28 16.35 -0.73
C ARG A 57 27.33 15.73 -1.65
N ILE A 58 27.58 16.36 -2.80
CA ILE A 58 28.57 15.88 -3.77
C ILE A 58 29.91 16.59 -3.57
N LEU A 59 31.00 15.83 -3.69
CA LEU A 59 32.35 16.39 -3.74
C LEU A 59 32.56 17.03 -5.12
N VAL A 60 32.81 18.33 -5.13
CA VAL A 60 33.08 19.10 -6.36
C VAL A 60 34.57 19.18 -6.61
N GLN A 61 35.36 19.38 -5.55
CA GLN A 61 36.81 19.45 -5.60
C GLN A 61 37.38 18.64 -4.44
N PRO A 62 38.29 17.67 -4.68
CA PRO A 62 38.97 16.95 -3.62
C PRO A 62 39.94 17.88 -2.87
N ALA A 63 40.35 17.46 -1.67
CA ALA A 63 41.40 18.15 -0.93
C ALA A 63 42.73 18.06 -1.66
N GLU A 64 43.53 19.13 -1.63
CA GLU A 64 44.93 19.08 -2.05
C GLU A 64 45.82 18.76 -0.84
N LEU A 65 46.74 17.82 -1.00
CA LEU A 65 47.62 17.32 0.07
C LEU A 65 49.09 17.49 -0.33
N ARG A 66 49.96 17.77 0.64
CA ARG A 66 51.42 17.69 0.50
C ARG A 66 51.88 16.23 0.58
N GLU A 67 53.11 15.94 0.15
CA GLU A 67 53.73 14.59 0.24
C GLU A 67 53.74 14.01 1.68
N ASP A 68 53.75 14.85 2.71
CA ASP A 68 53.68 14.46 4.12
C ASP A 68 52.24 14.22 4.63
N GLY A 69 51.23 14.35 3.76
CA GLY A 69 49.81 14.20 4.09
C GLY A 69 49.15 15.46 4.68
N THR A 70 49.88 16.57 4.82
CA THR A 70 49.31 17.83 5.31
C THR A 70 48.35 18.42 4.26
N VAL A 71 47.15 18.83 4.69
CA VAL A 71 46.15 19.48 3.81
C VAL A 71 46.65 20.86 3.39
N ILE A 72 46.69 21.09 2.09
CA ILE A 72 47.01 22.38 1.45
C ILE A 72 45.70 23.12 1.15
N GLU A 73 44.71 22.44 0.57
CA GLU A 73 43.37 22.98 0.31
C GLU A 73 42.31 21.99 0.76
N ASP A 74 41.24 22.52 1.37
CA ASP A 74 40.10 21.73 1.83
C ASP A 74 39.21 21.28 0.65
N PRO A 75 38.52 20.13 0.78
CA PRO A 75 37.60 19.68 -0.24
C PRO A 75 36.37 20.59 -0.33
N VAL A 76 35.95 20.91 -1.55
CA VAL A 76 34.74 21.71 -1.82
C VAL A 76 33.56 20.78 -2.10
N TYR A 77 32.46 20.98 -1.38
CA TYR A 77 31.22 20.24 -1.56
C TYR A 77 30.09 21.13 -2.06
N ARG A 78 29.11 20.51 -2.72
CA ARG A 78 27.85 21.15 -3.11
C ARG A 78 26.68 20.26 -2.75
N ASP A 79 25.65 20.84 -2.16
CA ASP A 79 24.39 20.14 -1.91
C ASP A 79 23.51 20.20 -3.18
N VAL A 80 23.06 19.04 -3.64
CA VAL A 80 22.22 18.87 -4.83
C VAL A 80 20.90 18.25 -4.41
N THR A 81 19.81 18.95 -4.67
CA THR A 81 18.44 18.47 -4.39
C THR A 81 17.81 17.94 -5.67
N ARG A 82 17.32 16.70 -5.64
CA ARG A 82 16.61 16.09 -6.77
C ARG A 82 15.48 15.17 -6.31
N GLN A 83 14.52 14.94 -7.22
CA GLN A 83 13.54 13.87 -7.02
C GLN A 83 14.22 12.52 -7.25
N ALA A 84 14.00 11.58 -6.33
CA ALA A 84 14.50 10.22 -6.44
C ALA A 84 13.36 9.23 -6.12
N ILE A 85 13.29 8.16 -6.91
CA ILE A 85 12.43 7.01 -6.58
C ILE A 85 13.17 6.22 -5.49
N VAL A 86 12.79 6.41 -4.24
CA VAL A 86 13.40 5.71 -3.10
C VAL A 86 12.82 4.31 -2.90
N ARG A 87 11.63 4.07 -3.46
CA ARG A 87 11.01 2.74 -3.53
C ARG A 87 10.30 2.57 -4.85
N GLU A 88 10.68 1.55 -5.59
CA GLU A 88 10.06 1.21 -6.86
C GLU A 88 8.64 0.69 -6.69
N ARG A 89 7.82 0.91 -7.73
CA ARG A 89 6.50 0.28 -7.85
C ARG A 89 6.68 -1.23 -7.96
N ARG A 90 5.88 -1.98 -7.21
CA ARG A 90 5.84 -3.45 -7.30
C ARG A 90 4.42 -3.93 -7.50
N GLU A 91 4.25 -4.85 -8.44
CA GLU A 91 3.01 -5.59 -8.63
C GLU A 91 3.24 -7.03 -8.19
N LEU A 92 2.43 -7.50 -7.24
CA LEU A 92 2.50 -8.85 -6.72
C LEU A 92 1.23 -9.60 -7.13
N TRP A 93 1.45 -10.74 -7.78
CA TRP A 93 0.40 -11.66 -8.18
C TRP A 93 0.45 -12.91 -7.30
N PHE A 94 -0.70 -13.35 -6.83
CA PHE A 94 -0.80 -14.52 -5.97
C PHE A 94 -2.14 -15.21 -6.15
N GLU A 95 -2.18 -16.52 -5.92
CA GLU A 95 -3.43 -17.27 -5.89
C GLU A 95 -4.29 -16.82 -4.70
N THR A 96 -5.59 -16.69 -4.93
CA THR A 96 -6.62 -16.38 -3.94
C THR A 96 -7.75 -17.40 -4.08
N PRO A 97 -8.52 -17.67 -3.02
CA PRO A 97 -9.84 -18.27 -3.21
C PRO A 97 -10.68 -17.50 -4.24
N CYS A 98 -11.47 -18.25 -5.00
CA CYS A 98 -12.39 -17.69 -5.99
C CYS A 98 -13.55 -16.97 -5.30
N GLN A 99 -14.19 -16.05 -6.02
CA GLN A 99 -15.24 -15.20 -5.45
C GLN A 99 -16.44 -16.03 -4.95
N GLU A 100 -16.75 -17.09 -5.68
CA GLU A 100 -17.86 -18.01 -5.42
C GLU A 100 -17.65 -18.82 -4.13
N ASP A 101 -16.40 -18.97 -3.69
CA ASP A 101 -16.07 -19.70 -2.46
C ASP A 101 -16.23 -18.81 -1.20
N TYR A 102 -16.46 -17.49 -1.33
CA TYR A 102 -16.69 -16.60 -0.20
C TYR A 102 -18.15 -16.65 0.28
N THR A 103 -18.53 -17.74 0.94
CA THR A 103 -19.82 -17.84 1.62
C THR A 103 -19.77 -17.18 3.02
N PRO A 104 -20.91 -16.74 3.58
CA PRO A 104 -20.94 -16.16 4.93
C PRO A 104 -20.35 -17.08 6.02
N ASP A 105 -20.54 -18.39 5.90
CA ASP A 105 -19.99 -19.38 6.84
C ASP A 105 -18.46 -19.51 6.73
N ILE A 106 -17.94 -19.46 5.50
CA ILE A 106 -16.50 -19.47 5.23
C ILE A 106 -15.87 -18.17 5.73
N ILE A 107 -16.50 -17.02 5.50
CA ILE A 107 -16.03 -15.73 6.01
C ILE A 107 -16.07 -15.71 7.54
N THR A 108 -17.11 -16.26 8.16
CA THR A 108 -17.19 -16.43 9.62
C THR A 108 -16.04 -17.28 10.15
N SER A 109 -15.71 -18.37 9.46
CA SER A 109 -14.57 -19.23 9.79
C SER A 109 -13.23 -18.49 9.64
N LEU A 110 -13.08 -17.69 8.59
CA LEU A 110 -11.93 -16.80 8.39
C LEU A 110 -11.80 -15.78 9.53
N GLN A 111 -12.87 -15.06 9.86
CA GLN A 111 -12.90 -14.08 10.94
C GLN A 111 -12.55 -14.73 12.28
N ARG A 112 -13.06 -15.93 12.56
CA ARG A 112 -12.70 -16.72 13.75
C ARG A 112 -11.22 -17.08 13.77
N ALA A 113 -10.67 -17.56 12.65
CA ALA A 113 -9.26 -17.92 12.53
C ALA A 113 -8.33 -16.72 12.70
N LEU A 114 -8.71 -15.54 12.16
CA LEU A 114 -8.00 -14.28 12.34
C LEU A 114 -8.09 -13.77 13.78
N LYS A 115 -9.26 -13.91 14.42
CA LYS A 115 -9.49 -13.53 15.82
C LYS A 115 -8.65 -14.36 16.78
N ALA A 116 -8.60 -15.68 16.57
CA ALA A 116 -7.76 -16.59 17.36
C ALA A 116 -6.25 -16.26 17.28
N ARG A 117 -5.82 -15.61 16.20
CA ARG A 117 -4.44 -15.16 15.99
C ARG A 117 -4.20 -13.69 16.36
N GLY A 118 -5.19 -13.03 16.95
CA GLY A 118 -5.08 -11.65 17.41
C GLY A 118 -5.20 -10.57 16.32
N HIS A 119 -5.59 -10.93 15.09
CA HIS A 119 -5.70 -9.97 13.98
C HIS A 119 -7.10 -9.37 13.80
N TYR A 120 -8.14 -9.97 14.40
CA TYR A 120 -9.53 -9.53 14.23
C TYR A 120 -10.25 -9.36 15.57
N GLY A 121 -10.68 -8.13 15.88
CA GLY A 121 -11.41 -7.80 17.11
C GLY A 121 -12.94 -7.78 16.98
N GLY A 122 -13.47 -7.80 15.75
CA GLY A 122 -14.89 -7.58 15.45
C GLY A 122 -15.81 -8.75 15.82
N ALA A 123 -17.10 -8.54 15.57
CA ALA A 123 -18.11 -9.60 15.60
C ALA A 123 -17.93 -10.55 14.41
N LEU A 124 -18.31 -11.82 14.57
CA LEU A 124 -18.26 -12.78 13.48
C LEU A 124 -19.45 -12.57 12.53
N SER A 125 -19.37 -11.52 11.72
CA SER A 125 -20.46 -11.07 10.84
C SER A 125 -20.67 -11.96 9.61
N GLY A 126 -19.68 -12.77 9.24
CA GLY A 126 -19.69 -13.49 7.96
C GLY A 126 -19.61 -12.58 6.75
N GLN A 127 -19.29 -11.29 6.94
CA GLN A 127 -19.17 -10.32 5.86
C GLN A 127 -17.70 -9.97 5.61
N MET A 128 -17.31 -9.94 4.33
CA MET A 128 -16.00 -9.46 3.91
C MET A 128 -15.99 -7.92 3.98
N ASP A 129 -15.99 -7.38 5.19
CA ASP A 129 -16.04 -5.94 5.48
C ASP A 129 -14.64 -5.32 5.58
N ALA A 130 -14.58 -4.01 5.82
CA ALA A 130 -13.32 -3.29 5.97
C ALA A 130 -12.48 -3.79 7.15
N GLN A 131 -13.12 -4.24 8.24
CA GLN A 131 -12.40 -4.75 9.41
C GLN A 131 -11.75 -6.11 9.11
N THR A 132 -12.47 -6.99 8.39
CA THR A 132 -12.00 -8.29 7.94
C THR A 132 -10.85 -8.13 6.96
N ARG A 133 -10.98 -7.22 5.98
CA ARG A 133 -9.90 -6.86 5.04
C ARG A 133 -8.65 -6.33 5.73
N ARG A 134 -8.79 -5.47 6.75
CA ARG A 134 -7.65 -5.00 7.55
C ARG A 134 -6.99 -6.14 8.33
N ALA A 135 -7.78 -7.05 8.91
CA ALA A 135 -7.27 -8.21 9.62
C ALA A 135 -6.51 -9.18 8.69
N ILE A 136 -7.01 -9.40 7.47
CA ILE A 136 -6.30 -10.17 6.43
C ILE A 136 -4.95 -9.52 6.14
N ARG A 137 -4.91 -8.22 5.85
CA ARG A 137 -3.65 -7.49 5.59
C ARG A 137 -2.68 -7.60 6.77
N ALA A 138 -3.15 -7.37 7.99
CA ALA A 138 -2.33 -7.48 9.20
C ALA A 138 -1.77 -8.89 9.42
N TYR A 139 -2.51 -9.93 9.05
CA TYR A 139 -2.02 -11.31 9.09
C TYR A 139 -0.98 -11.58 8.01
N GLN A 140 -1.14 -11.06 6.80
CA GLN A 140 -0.28 -11.38 5.66
C GLN A 140 0.99 -10.53 5.58
N ALA A 141 0.96 -9.28 6.04
CA ALA A 141 2.07 -8.33 5.88
C ALA A 141 3.40 -8.82 6.48
N PRO A 142 3.44 -9.41 7.71
CA PRO A 142 4.68 -9.97 8.26
C PRO A 142 5.24 -11.15 7.46
N ARG A 143 4.45 -11.75 6.57
CA ARG A 143 4.81 -12.88 5.71
C ARG A 143 5.18 -12.43 4.29
N GLY A 144 5.38 -11.12 4.08
CA GLY A 144 5.81 -10.56 2.80
C GLY A 144 4.67 -10.23 1.82
N LEU A 145 3.41 -10.32 2.25
CA LEU A 145 2.24 -9.98 1.42
C LEU A 145 1.40 -8.89 2.10
N ASP A 146 1.58 -7.64 1.70
CA ASP A 146 0.89 -6.49 2.28
C ASP A 146 -0.48 -6.19 1.63
N SER A 147 -1.30 -7.23 1.44
CA SER A 147 -2.58 -7.12 0.72
C SER A 147 -3.80 -7.39 1.60
N SER A 148 -4.91 -6.71 1.31
CA SER A 148 -6.22 -7.01 1.91
C SER A 148 -6.98 -8.17 1.25
N VAL A 149 -6.47 -8.70 0.13
CA VAL A 149 -7.01 -9.89 -0.52
C VAL A 149 -6.39 -11.12 0.13
N LEU A 150 -7.21 -12.11 0.50
CA LEU A 150 -6.75 -13.33 1.15
C LEU A 150 -6.03 -14.22 0.13
N SER A 151 -4.73 -14.44 0.32
CA SER A 151 -4.01 -15.44 -0.49
C SER A 151 -4.43 -16.87 -0.13
N LEU A 152 -4.37 -17.76 -1.10
CA LEU A 152 -4.65 -19.19 -0.90
C LEU A 152 -3.67 -19.81 0.10
N ALA A 153 -2.41 -19.37 0.09
CA ALA A 153 -1.42 -19.75 1.09
C ALA A 153 -1.83 -19.32 2.52
N ALA A 154 -2.28 -18.06 2.69
CA ALA A 154 -2.79 -17.59 3.98
C ALA A 154 -4.04 -18.35 4.41
N ALA A 155 -4.96 -18.63 3.49
CA ALA A 155 -6.17 -19.40 3.76
C ALA A 155 -5.86 -20.81 4.28
N ARG A 156 -4.89 -21.50 3.65
CA ARG A 156 -4.38 -22.81 4.09
C ARG A 156 -3.73 -22.72 5.48
N ASN A 157 -2.87 -21.73 5.71
CA ASN A 157 -2.22 -21.51 7.01
C ASN A 157 -3.20 -21.14 8.15
N LEU A 158 -4.34 -20.54 7.79
CA LEU A 158 -5.44 -20.26 8.72
C LEU A 158 -6.26 -21.51 9.05
N GLY A 159 -6.07 -22.61 8.32
CA GLY A 159 -6.80 -23.86 8.50
C GLY A 159 -8.18 -23.86 7.83
N LEU A 160 -8.39 -23.02 6.82
CA LEU A 160 -9.67 -22.94 6.11
C LEU A 160 -9.76 -24.11 5.12
N VAL A 161 -10.19 -25.26 5.62
CA VAL A 161 -10.30 -26.53 4.88
C VAL A 161 -11.14 -26.41 3.60
N ALA A 162 -12.08 -25.45 3.58
CA ALA A 162 -12.88 -25.11 2.40
C ALA A 162 -12.04 -24.77 1.16
N PHE A 163 -10.82 -24.22 1.35
CA PHE A 163 -9.90 -23.87 0.26
C PHE A 163 -8.77 -24.88 0.07
N GLY A 164 -8.81 -26.01 0.80
CA GLY A 164 -7.76 -27.03 0.82
C GLY A 164 -7.91 -28.14 -0.22
N ARG A 165 -9.08 -28.28 -0.86
CA ARG A 165 -9.24 -29.16 -2.02
C ARG A 165 -9.17 -28.31 -3.27
N GLN A 166 -8.09 -28.50 -4.03
CA GLN A 166 -8.10 -28.31 -5.48
C GLN A 166 -9.49 -28.68 -5.98
N GLN A 167 -10.25 -27.71 -6.49
CA GLN A 167 -11.43 -28.01 -7.28
C GLN A 167 -10.93 -28.63 -8.58
N GLY A 168 -10.56 -29.91 -8.53
CA GLY A 168 -10.68 -30.81 -9.66
C GLY A 168 -12.17 -30.90 -9.95
N LYS A 169 -12.71 -29.90 -10.65
CA LYS A 169 -13.97 -30.05 -11.36
C LYS A 169 -13.64 -30.87 -12.60
N ASN A 170 -14.15 -32.09 -12.58
CA ASN A 170 -14.18 -33.06 -13.68
C ASN A 170 -14.65 -32.42 -14.99
#